data_AF-A0A7S1PGD5-F1
#
_entry.id   AF-A0A7S1PGD5-F1
#
_cell.length_a   1.000
_cell.length_b   1.000
_cell.length_c   1.000
_cell.angle_alpha   90.00
_cell.angle_beta   90.00
_cell.angle_gamma   90.00
#
_symmetry.space_group_name_H-M   'P 1'
#
loop_
_entity.id
_entity.type
_entity.pdbx_description
1 polymer ?
#
loop_
_entity_poly.entity_id
_entity_poly.type
_entity_poly.pdbx_seq_one_letter_code
_entity_poly.pdbx_strand_id
1 'polypeptide(L)'
;QIYYRVFQKIHRQIQSLTHLDLQYVSPNLLSAKDLQLAVPGTYKPDEPPVRILAFTPSIQVVNSKQKPRILQMEGSDGLKYKFLLKGHEDLKQDERVMQVFGLINDLLLSHSEASQRDL
;
A
#
# COMPACT_ATOMS: atom_id res chain seq x y z
N GLN A 1 -5.55 -4.28 38.44
CA GLN A 1 -4.36 -3.39 38.44
C GLN A 1 -3.36 -3.68 37.31
N ILE A 2 -3.09 -4.94 36.93
CA ILE A 2 -2.10 -5.28 35.89
C ILE A 2 -2.48 -4.73 34.50
N TYR A 3 -3.75 -4.91 34.08
CA TYR A 3 -4.23 -4.42 32.78
C TYR A 3 -3.97 -2.94 32.53
N TYR A 4 -4.29 -2.08 33.50
CA TYR A 4 -4.10 -0.64 33.35
C TYR A 4 -2.62 -0.27 33.14
N ARG A 5 -1.71 -0.91 33.88
CA ARG A 5 -0.27 -0.69 33.73
C ARG A 5 0.25 -1.15 32.36
N VAL A 6 -0.21 -2.30 31.87
CA VAL A 6 0.15 -2.82 30.54
C VAL A 6 -0.41 -1.90 29.45
N PHE A 7 -1.68 -1.51 29.55
CA PHE A 7 -2.32 -0.60 28.62
C PHE A 7 -1.56 0.73 28.50
N GLN A 8 -1.20 1.36 29.62
CA GLN A 8 -0.46 2.62 29.59
C GLN A 8 0.92 2.47 28.93
N LYS A 9 1.63 1.36 29.17
CA LYS A 9 2.93 1.09 28.52
C LYS A 9 2.77 0.94 27.00
N ILE A 10 1.82 0.10 26.58
CA ILE A 10 1.53 -0.13 25.15
C ILE A 10 1.07 1.16 24.48
N HIS A 11 0.18 1.91 25.11
CA HIS A 11 -0.37 3.15 24.55
C HIS A 11 0.73 4.17 24.25
N ARG A 12 1.66 4.39 25.20
CA ARG A 12 2.81 5.30 24.98
C ARG A 12 3.71 4.83 23.84
N GLN A 13 4.02 3.54 23.79
CA GLN A 13 4.85 2.96 22.72
C GLN A 13 4.20 3.09 21.34
N ILE A 14 2.88 2.82 21.23
CA ILE A 14 2.14 2.95 19.96
C ILE A 14 2.09 4.42 19.50
N GLN A 15 1.96 5.37 20.42
CA GLN A 15 1.92 6.80 20.07
C GLN A 15 3.25 7.31 19.52
N SER A 16 4.38 6.82 20.02
CA SER A 16 5.71 7.23 19.55
C SER A 16 6.21 6.42 18.34
N LEU A 17 5.48 5.40 17.90
CA LEU A 17 5.89 4.53 16.82
C LEU A 17 5.79 5.24 15.46
N THR A 18 6.93 5.55 14.86
CA THR A 18 7.04 6.23 13.56
C THR A 18 7.60 5.33 12.46
N HIS A 19 8.33 4.27 12.83
CA HIS A 19 8.98 3.35 11.89
C HIS A 19 8.90 1.91 12.42
N LEU A 20 8.89 0.96 11.50
CA LEU A 20 8.97 -0.47 11.77
C LEU A 20 10.07 -1.07 10.89
N ASP A 21 11.02 -1.78 11.48
CA ASP A 21 11.99 -2.56 10.72
C ASP A 21 11.47 -3.97 10.50
N LEU A 22 11.41 -4.37 9.23
CA LEU A 22 10.91 -5.67 8.78
C LEU A 22 11.65 -6.84 9.41
N GLN A 23 12.93 -6.69 9.73
CA GLN A 23 13.68 -7.75 10.41
C GLN A 23 13.05 -8.17 11.75
N TYR A 24 12.39 -7.25 12.45
CA TYR A 24 11.75 -7.51 13.74
C TYR A 24 10.27 -7.87 13.61
N VAL A 25 9.58 -7.37 12.57
CA VAL A 25 8.13 -7.56 12.43
C VAL A 25 7.72 -8.63 11.41
N SER A 26 8.53 -8.87 10.38
CA SER A 26 8.29 -9.91 9.37
C SER A 26 9.58 -10.25 8.60
N PRO A 27 10.48 -11.08 9.19
CA PRO A 27 11.72 -11.48 8.54
C PRO A 27 11.47 -12.27 7.23
N ASN A 28 10.36 -13.00 7.15
CA ASN A 28 9.97 -13.71 5.93
C ASN A 28 9.77 -12.74 4.76
N LEU A 29 9.09 -11.62 5.00
CA LEU A 29 8.85 -10.62 3.95
C LEU A 29 10.15 -9.88 3.57
N LEU A 30 11.07 -9.68 4.52
CA LEU A 30 12.39 -9.14 4.23
C LEU A 30 13.23 -10.08 3.35
N SER A 31 13.17 -11.38 3.63
CA SER A 31 13.90 -12.43 2.91
C SER A 31 13.30 -12.77 1.56
N ALA A 32 12.04 -12.40 1.32
CA ALA A 32 11.37 -12.63 0.04
C ALA A 32 12.05 -11.82 -1.07
N LYS A 33 12.60 -12.52 -2.05
CA LYS A 33 13.29 -11.96 -3.21
C LYS A 33 12.78 -12.63 -4.48
N ASP A 34 12.72 -11.85 -5.55
CA ASP A 34 12.37 -12.28 -6.90
C ASP A 34 11.13 -13.17 -6.97
N LEU A 35 10.02 -12.71 -6.37
CA LEU A 35 8.77 -13.45 -6.37
C LEU A 35 8.23 -13.60 -7.79
N GLN A 36 7.46 -14.65 -8.06
CA GLN A 36 6.71 -14.77 -9.32
C GLN A 36 5.46 -13.89 -9.34
N LEU A 37 5.07 -13.36 -8.17
CA LEU A 37 3.90 -12.51 -8.00
C LEU A 37 4.14 -11.11 -8.57
N ALA A 38 3.16 -10.59 -9.30
CA ALA A 38 3.16 -9.22 -9.77
C ALA A 38 3.08 -8.21 -8.61
N VAL A 39 3.66 -7.04 -8.79
CA VAL A 39 3.41 -5.89 -7.93
C VAL A 39 1.89 -5.59 -7.97
N PRO A 40 1.22 -5.41 -6.81
CA PRO A 40 -0.22 -5.19 -6.81
C PRO A 40 -0.62 -3.95 -7.64
N GLY A 41 -1.66 -4.09 -8.46
CA GLY A 41 -2.17 -2.99 -9.29
C GLY A 41 -1.40 -2.71 -10.60
N THR A 42 -0.35 -3.48 -10.91
CA THR A 42 0.42 -3.32 -12.17
C THR A 42 0.09 -4.37 -13.23
N TYR A 43 -0.64 -5.42 -12.88
CA TYR A 43 -0.98 -6.49 -13.82
C TYR A 43 -1.88 -5.98 -14.95
N LYS A 44 -1.49 -6.30 -16.18
CA LYS A 44 -2.30 -6.10 -17.39
C LYS A 44 -2.27 -7.39 -18.21
N PRO A 45 -3.40 -7.82 -18.83
CA PRO A 45 -3.45 -9.10 -19.56
C PRO A 45 -2.45 -9.20 -20.72
N ASP A 46 -2.19 -8.09 -21.41
CA ASP A 46 -1.41 -8.06 -22.65
C ASP A 46 0.07 -7.69 -22.44
N GLU A 47 0.49 -7.48 -21.19
CA GLU A 47 1.86 -7.08 -20.83
C GLU A 47 2.48 -8.10 -19.85
N PRO A 48 3.79 -8.35 -19.93
CA PRO A 48 4.47 -9.18 -18.93
C PRO A 48 4.34 -8.53 -17.54
N PRO A 49 4.05 -9.31 -16.48
CA PRO A 49 3.85 -8.75 -15.15
C PRO A 49 5.15 -8.18 -14.58
N VAL A 50 5.06 -6.96 -14.02
CA VAL A 50 6.13 -6.43 -13.18
C VAL A 50 6.13 -7.21 -11.87
N ARG A 51 7.13 -8.05 -11.65
CA ARG A 51 7.23 -8.94 -10.48
C ARG A 51 7.77 -8.20 -9.25
N ILE A 52 7.44 -8.68 -8.06
CA ILE A 52 8.01 -8.14 -6.82
C ILE A 52 9.44 -8.67 -6.65
N LEU A 53 10.43 -7.80 -6.82
CA LEU A 53 11.84 -8.12 -6.62
C LEU A 53 12.22 -8.18 -5.14
N ALA A 54 11.77 -7.20 -4.36
CA ALA A 54 12.07 -7.10 -2.93
C ALA A 54 11.13 -6.12 -2.20
N PHE A 55 11.08 -6.22 -0.88
CA PHE A 55 10.47 -5.23 0.01
C PHE A 55 11.54 -4.36 0.67
N THR A 56 11.28 -3.06 0.82
CA THR A 56 12.16 -2.13 1.55
C THR A 56 12.21 -2.49 3.03
N PRO A 57 13.38 -2.60 3.70
CA PRO A 57 13.49 -3.06 5.08
C PRO A 57 12.81 -2.19 6.14
N SER A 58 12.69 -0.88 5.89
CA SER A 58 12.09 0.07 6.82
C SER A 58 10.72 0.52 6.33
N ILE A 59 9.73 0.45 7.21
CA ILE A 59 8.34 0.81 6.96
C ILE A 59 8.00 2.05 7.79
N GLN A 60 7.63 3.13 7.13
CA GLN A 60 7.16 4.34 7.80
C GLN A 60 5.72 4.14 8.29
N VAL A 61 5.44 4.58 9.52
CA VAL A 61 4.10 4.59 10.12
C VAL A 61 3.57 6.02 10.12
N VAL A 62 2.44 6.26 9.47
CA VAL A 62 1.81 7.58 9.43
C VAL A 62 1.21 7.89 10.79
N ASN A 63 1.49 9.08 11.32
CA ASN A 63 0.96 9.50 12.62
C ASN A 63 -0.52 9.94 12.51
N SER A 64 -1.43 8.99 12.43
CA SER A 64 -2.88 9.21 12.46
C SER A 64 -3.57 8.29 13.47
N LYS A 65 -4.89 8.35 13.59
CA LYS A 65 -5.67 7.42 14.42
C LYS A 65 -5.49 5.96 13.95
N GLN A 66 -5.52 5.75 12.63
CA GLN A 66 -5.45 4.43 12.01
C GLN A 66 -4.03 3.90 11.83
N LYS A 67 -3.02 4.78 12.00
CA LYS A 67 -1.59 4.44 11.88
C LYS A 67 -1.27 3.59 10.64
N PRO A 68 -1.69 3.99 9.42
CA PRO A 68 -1.41 3.21 8.22
C PRO A 68 0.09 3.17 7.96
N ARG A 69 0.55 2.08 7.34
CA ARG A 69 1.98 1.81 7.12
C ARG A 69 2.31 2.04 5.66
N ILE A 70 3.35 2.82 5.39
CA ILE A 70 3.85 3.02 4.05
C ILE A 70 4.82 1.89 3.75
N LEU A 71 4.36 0.93 2.93
CA LEU A 71 5.17 -0.16 2.42
C LEU A 71 5.72 0.24 1.06
N GLN A 72 6.97 -0.11 0.78
CA GLN A 72 7.55 0.07 -0.54
C GLN A 72 8.12 -1.26 -1.03
N MET A 73 7.87 -1.53 -2.30
CA MET A 73 8.36 -2.69 -3.03
C MET A 73 9.21 -2.23 -4.21
N GLU A 74 10.21 -3.02 -4.57
CA GLU A 74 10.98 -2.88 -5.80
C GLU A 74 10.41 -3.86 -6.84
N GLY A 75 10.09 -3.35 -8.02
CA GLY A 75 9.63 -4.15 -9.15
C GLY A 75 10.77 -4.71 -9.97
N SER A 76 10.50 -5.75 -10.75
CA SER A 76 11.46 -6.32 -11.72
C SER A 76 11.80 -5.35 -12.87
N ASP A 77 11.05 -4.26 -13.00
CA ASP A 77 11.32 -3.16 -13.94
C ASP A 77 12.27 -2.10 -13.35
N GLY A 78 12.75 -2.30 -12.12
CA GLY A 78 13.65 -1.38 -11.41
C GLY A 78 12.94 -0.20 -10.74
N LEU A 79 11.61 -0.12 -10.80
CA LEU A 79 10.84 0.95 -10.18
C LEU A 79 10.47 0.62 -8.73
N LYS A 80 10.29 1.68 -7.93
CA LYS A 80 9.85 1.59 -6.54
C LYS A 80 8.37 1.91 -6.44
N TYR A 81 7.58 0.96 -5.95
CA TYR A 81 6.14 1.07 -5.80
C TYR A 81 5.79 1.30 -4.34
N LYS A 82 5.05 2.37 -4.07
CA LYS A 82 4.65 2.79 -2.74
C LYS A 82 3.20 2.44 -2.48
N PHE A 83 2.93 1.80 -1.36
CA PHE A 83 1.60 1.38 -0.95
C PHE A 83 1.30 1.86 0.47
N LEU A 84 0.02 2.11 0.72
CA LEU A 84 -0.48 2.44 2.05
C LEU A 84 -1.23 1.23 2.62
N LEU A 85 -0.60 0.51 3.54
CA LEU A 85 -1.19 -0.61 4.24
C LEU A 85 -2.11 -0.12 5.35
N LYS A 86 -3.41 -0.34 5.18
CA LYS A 86 -4.44 -0.05 6.18
C LYS A 86 -4.96 -1.36 6.77
N GLY A 87 -4.81 -1.54 8.09
CA GLY A 87 -5.09 -2.83 8.73
C GLY A 87 -6.50 -3.00 9.32
N HIS A 88 -7.23 -1.90 9.54
CA HIS A 88 -8.54 -1.89 10.22
C HIS A 88 -9.61 -1.14 9.42
N GLU A 89 -9.47 -1.16 8.10
CA GLU A 89 -10.42 -0.54 7.16
C GLU A 89 -10.88 -1.60 6.16
N ASP A 90 -12.16 -1.57 5.80
CA ASP A 90 -12.67 -2.37 4.68
C ASP A 90 -12.40 -1.62 3.37
N LEU A 91 -11.38 -2.06 2.64
CA LEU A 91 -10.93 -1.43 1.41
C LEU A 91 -11.82 -1.74 0.20
N LYS A 92 -12.86 -2.57 0.34
CA LYS A 92 -13.78 -2.89 -0.76
C LYS A 92 -14.55 -1.67 -1.23
N GLN A 93 -14.92 -0.77 -0.32
CA GLN A 93 -15.61 0.47 -0.71
C GLN A 93 -14.70 1.36 -1.55
N ASP A 94 -13.45 1.56 -1.10
CA ASP A 94 -12.44 2.30 -1.85
C ASP A 94 -12.22 1.67 -3.25
N GLU A 95 -12.09 0.34 -3.32
CA GLU A 95 -11.94 -0.41 -4.58
C GLU A 95 -13.11 -0.15 -5.56
N ARG A 96 -14.36 -0.23 -5.08
CA ARG A 96 -15.54 0.01 -5.92
C ARG A 96 -15.62 1.47 -6.38
N VAL A 97 -15.24 2.42 -5.54
CA VAL A 97 -15.16 3.83 -5.93
C VAL A 97 -14.13 4.03 -7.03
N MET A 98 -12.96 3.37 -6.95
CA MET A 98 -11.95 3.41 -8.02
C MET A 98 -12.47 2.82 -9.34
N GLN A 99 -13.27 1.76 -9.30
CA GLN A 99 -13.91 1.21 -10.50
C GLN A 99 -14.89 2.20 -11.13
N VAL A 100 -15.69 2.90 -10.32
CA VAL A 100 -16.60 3.95 -10.80
C VAL A 100 -15.82 5.11 -11.44
N PHE A 101 -14.71 5.53 -10.84
CA PHE A 101 -13.85 6.55 -11.44
C PHE A 101 -13.22 6.10 -12.75
N GLY A 102 -12.84 4.82 -12.86
CA GLY A 102 -12.42 4.23 -14.14
C GLY A 102 -13.49 4.40 -15.22
N LEU A 103 -14.73 4.03 -14.92
CA LEU A 103 -15.86 4.19 -15.85
C LEU A 103 -16.11 5.65 -16.23
N ILE A 104 -16.02 6.58 -15.27
CA ILE A 104 -16.20 8.01 -15.53
C ILE A 104 -15.12 8.51 -16.48
N ASN A 105 -13.86 8.14 -16.24
CA ASN A 105 -12.75 8.53 -17.12
C ASN A 105 -12.96 8.00 -18.54
N ASP A 106 -13.40 6.74 -18.70
CA ASP A 106 -13.71 6.17 -20.01
C ASP A 106 -14.81 6.95 -20.74
N LEU A 107 -15.85 7.37 -20.02
CA LEU A 107 -16.93 8.19 -20.58
C LEU A 107 -16.46 9.59 -20.96
N LEU A 108 -15.65 10.25 -20.14
CA LEU A 108 -15.10 11.58 -20.42
C LEU A 108 -14.18 11.57 -21.64
N LEU A 109 -13.32 10.56 -21.76
CA LEU A 109 -12.44 10.38 -22.92
C LEU A 109 -13.22 10.15 -24.22
N SER A 110 -14.42 9.55 -24.16
CA SER A 110 -15.28 9.37 -25.33
C SER A 110 -15.96 10.66 -25.81
N HIS A 111 -15.98 11.73 -25.01
CA HIS A 111 -16.60 13.01 -25.35
C HIS A 111 -15.55 14.03 -25.74
N SER A 112 -15.60 14.52 -26.98
CA SER A 112 -14.58 15.39 -27.57
C SER A 112 -14.31 16.68 -26.76
N GLU A 113 -15.35 17.32 -26.22
CA GLU A 113 -15.19 18.56 -25.43
C GLU A 113 -14.55 18.33 -24.06
N ALA A 114 -14.78 17.18 -23.44
CA ALA A 114 -14.18 16.82 -22.15
C ALA A 114 -12.75 16.33 -22.33
N SER A 115 -12.50 15.49 -23.34
CA SER A 115 -11.16 15.03 -23.71
C SER A 115 -10.22 16.19 -24.10
N GLN A 116 -10.71 17.21 -24.81
CA GLN A 116 -9.90 18.40 -25.14
C GLN A 116 -9.49 19.24 -23.92
N ARG A 117 -10.11 18.99 -22.76
CA ARG A 117 -9.83 19.69 -21.50
C ARG A 117 -9.00 18.83 -20.53
N ASP A 118 -8.51 17.67 -20.97
CA ASP A 118 -7.79 16.69 -20.15
C ASP A 118 -8.54 16.34 -18.84
N LEU A 119 -9.87 16.19 -18.95
CA LEU A 119 -10.77 15.80 -17.85
C LEU A 119 -11.02 14.29 -17.85
#